data_AF-A0A2E7LEA0-F1
#
_entry.id   AF-A0A2E7LEA0-F1
#
_cell.length_a   1.000
_cell.length_b   1.000
_cell.length_c   1.000
_cell.angle_alpha   90.00
_cell.angle_beta   90.00
_cell.angle_gamma   90.00
#
_symmetry.space_group_name_H-M   'P 1'
#
loop_
_entity.id
_entity.type
_entity.pdbx_description
1 polymer ?
#
loop_
_entity_poly.entity_id
_entity_poly.type
_entity_poly.pdbx_seq_one_letter_code
_entity_poly.pdbx_strand_id
1 'polypeptide(L)'
;FKQTDFWPKAFTVLVLLTGMFVALYVINTGVKPVTAIVFAQALTVIASPLMAGALLWLCNRRDLLGDQTNGPIVNLLGGLGFLLLLAMAGYTLVYKVVPGIQGLFGGA
;
A
#
# COMPACT_ATOMS: atom_id res chain seq x y z
N PHE A 1 18.48 -27.59 -9.34
CA PHE A 1 17.51 -26.77 -10.10
C PHE A 1 18.00 -25.33 -10.15
N LYS A 2 18.57 -24.90 -11.28
CA LYS A 2 19.01 -23.51 -11.49
C LYS A 2 17.76 -22.72 -11.89
N GLN A 3 17.08 -22.13 -10.92
CA GLN A 3 15.97 -21.23 -11.21
C GLN A 3 16.51 -20.09 -12.08
N THR A 4 15.92 -19.92 -13.24
CA THR A 4 16.19 -18.83 -14.17
C THR A 4 15.76 -17.51 -13.53
N ASP A 5 16.64 -16.92 -12.70
CA ASP A 5 16.42 -15.64 -12.01
C ASP A 5 16.35 -14.42 -12.95
N PHE A 6 16.39 -14.64 -14.27
CA PHE A 6 16.42 -13.58 -15.26
C PHE A 6 15.16 -12.71 -15.20
N TRP A 7 13.99 -13.34 -15.11
CA TRP A 7 12.70 -12.64 -15.08
C TRP A 7 12.52 -11.76 -13.83
N PRO A 8 12.77 -12.25 -12.60
CA PRO A 8 12.74 -11.42 -11.41
C PRO A 8 13.77 -10.28 -11.45
N LYS A 9 15.01 -10.56 -11.90
CA LYS A 9 16.07 -9.55 -11.98
C LYS A 9 15.74 -8.46 -12.98
N ALA A 10 15.21 -8.82 -14.15
CA ALA A 10 14.78 -7.87 -15.17
C ALA A 10 13.66 -6.95 -14.66
N PHE A 11 12.67 -7.51 -13.94
CA PHE A 11 11.61 -6.72 -13.32
C PHE A 11 12.14 -5.74 -12.26
N THR A 12 13.01 -6.20 -11.36
CA THR A 12 13.61 -5.32 -10.34
C THR A 12 14.43 -4.20 -10.98
N VAL A 13 15.21 -4.51 -12.02
CA VAL A 13 15.99 -3.49 -12.76
C VAL A 13 15.06 -2.49 -13.44
N LEU A 14 13.96 -2.94 -14.05
CA LEU A 14 12.97 -2.06 -14.66
C LEU A 14 12.32 -1.12 -13.63
N VAL A 15 11.94 -1.64 -12.47
CA VAL A 15 11.36 -0.85 -11.37
C VAL A 15 12.35 0.17 -10.83
N LEU A 16 13.62 -0.20 -10.65
CA LEU A 16 14.66 0.72 -10.19
C LEU A 16 14.96 1.80 -11.23
N LEU A 17 15.03 1.45 -12.52
CA LEU A 17 15.25 2.40 -13.60
C LEU A 17 14.09 3.40 -13.73
N THR A 18 12.85 2.92 -13.62
CA THR A 18 11.67 3.81 -13.61
C THR A 18 11.67 4.72 -12.39
N GLY A 19 11.98 4.21 -11.20
CA GLY A 19 12.15 5.04 -9.98
C GLY A 19 13.22 6.12 -10.14
N MET A 20 14.37 5.78 -10.72
CA MET A 20 15.46 6.72 -11.00
C MET A 20 15.03 7.81 -11.99
N PHE A 21 14.34 7.43 -13.07
CA PHE A 21 13.86 8.37 -14.08
C PHE A 21 12.87 9.38 -13.49
N VAL A 22 11.92 8.90 -12.68
CA VAL A 22 10.97 9.77 -11.97
C VAL A 22 11.70 10.71 -11.01
N ALA A 23 12.69 10.22 -10.26
CA ALA A 23 13.48 11.05 -9.36
C ALA A 23 14.23 12.18 -10.09
N LEU A 24 14.89 11.87 -11.21
CA LEU A 24 15.57 12.86 -12.04
C LEU A 24 14.59 13.88 -12.64
N TYR A 25 13.42 13.41 -13.11
CA TYR A 25 12.38 14.27 -13.66
C TYR A 25 11.86 15.27 -12.62
N VAL A 26 11.64 14.80 -11.39
CA VAL A 26 11.18 15.63 -10.26
C VAL A 26 12.23 16.68 -9.88
N ILE A 27 13.51 16.33 -9.84
CA ILE A 27 14.62 17.27 -9.57
C ILE A 27 14.72 18.33 -10.67
N ASN A 28 14.57 17.94 -11.95
CA ASN A 28 14.69 18.86 -13.09
C ASN A 28 13.49 19.82 -13.20
N THR A 29 12.30 19.34 -12.83
CA THR A 29 11.05 20.13 -12.92
C THR A 29 10.81 20.98 -11.66
N GLY A 30 11.65 20.86 -10.61
CA GLY A 30 11.47 21.57 -9.34
C GLY A 30 10.21 21.17 -8.56
N VAL A 31 9.52 20.11 -8.99
CA VAL A 31 8.33 19.58 -8.30
C VAL A 31 8.78 19.06 -6.95
N LYS A 32 8.11 19.46 -5.87
CA LYS A 32 8.49 19.03 -4.51
C LYS A 32 8.47 17.48 -4.45
N PRO A 33 9.61 16.79 -4.23
CA PRO A 33 9.68 15.33 -4.17
C PRO A 33 8.72 14.74 -3.14
N VAL A 34 8.47 15.52 -2.09
CA VAL A 34 7.50 15.27 -1.03
C VAL A 34 6.13 14.91 -1.60
N THR A 35 5.68 15.56 -2.67
CA THR A 35 4.39 15.29 -3.31
C THR A 35 4.31 13.90 -3.89
N ALA A 36 5.28 13.52 -4.71
CA ALA A 36 5.29 12.22 -5.37
C ALA A 36 5.30 11.10 -4.31
N ILE A 37 6.03 11.33 -3.22
CA ILE A 37 6.08 10.41 -2.07
C ILE A 37 4.72 10.36 -1.35
N VAL A 38 4.06 11.50 -1.12
CA VAL A 38 2.73 11.56 -0.49
C VAL A 38 1.66 10.88 -1.35
N PHE A 39 1.71 11.03 -2.68
CA PHE A 39 0.82 10.31 -3.60
C PHE A 39 1.06 8.80 -3.55
N ALA A 40 2.32 8.36 -3.61
CA ALA A 40 2.66 6.94 -3.49
C ALA A 40 2.17 6.35 -2.15
N GLN A 41 2.32 7.10 -1.06
CA GLN A 41 1.82 6.74 0.27
C GLN A 41 0.29 6.67 0.31
N ALA A 42 -0.42 7.62 -0.30
CA ALA A 42 -1.88 7.59 -0.37
C ALA A 42 -2.39 6.30 -1.05
N LEU A 43 -1.74 5.89 -2.15
CA LEU A 43 -2.06 4.64 -2.83
C LEU A 43 -1.83 3.40 -1.94
N THR A 44 -0.72 3.37 -1.20
CA THR A 44 -0.41 2.23 -0.31
C THR A 44 -1.33 2.19 0.91
N VAL A 45 -1.73 3.35 1.44
CA VAL A 45 -2.70 3.48 2.53
C VAL A 45 -4.08 2.96 2.12
N ILE A 46 -4.46 3.09 0.84
CA ILE A 46 -5.72 2.53 0.31
C ILE A 46 -5.57 1.03 0.00
N ALA A 47 -4.40 0.60 -0.48
CA ALA A 47 -4.15 -0.80 -0.83
C ALA A 47 -4.13 -1.74 0.40
N SER A 48 -3.64 -1.27 1.55
CA SER A 48 -3.53 -2.07 2.77
C SER A 48 -4.87 -2.53 3.37
N PRO A 49 -5.92 -1.68 3.53
CA PRO A 49 -7.23 -2.15 3.99
C PRO A 49 -7.92 -3.04 2.96
N LEU A 50 -7.70 -2.82 1.65
CA LEU A 50 -8.23 -3.71 0.61
C LEU A 50 -7.64 -5.13 0.74
N MET A 51 -6.31 -5.24 0.88
CA MET A 51 -5.63 -6.52 1.08
C MET A 51 -6.04 -7.19 2.40
N ALA A 52 -6.11 -6.42 3.49
CA ALA A 52 -6.56 -6.95 4.78
C ALA A 52 -8.00 -7.46 4.71
N GLY A 53 -8.91 -6.72 4.07
CA GLY A 53 -10.30 -7.13 3.86
C GLY A 53 -10.41 -8.40 3.00
N ALA A 54 -9.62 -8.50 1.93
CA ALA A 54 -9.57 -9.69 1.08
C ALA A 54 -9.06 -10.91 1.85
N LEU A 55 -8.00 -10.76 2.66
CA LEU A 55 -7.46 -11.83 3.50
C LEU A 55 -8.46 -12.25 4.59
N LEU A 56 -9.11 -11.30 5.26
CA LEU A 56 -10.12 -11.60 6.27
C LEU A 56 -11.33 -12.33 5.67
N TRP A 57 -11.79 -11.88 4.50
CA TRP A 57 -12.88 -12.53 3.77
C TRP A 57 -12.51 -13.93 3.28
N LEU A 58 -11.29 -14.12 2.77
CA LEU A 58 -10.77 -15.42 2.33
C LEU A 58 -10.63 -16.39 3.51
N CYS A 59 -10.06 -15.94 4.62
CA CYS A 59 -9.89 -16.76 5.83
C CYS A 59 -11.21 -17.05 6.57
N ASN A 60 -12.27 -16.27 6.30
CA ASN A 60 -13.62 -16.52 6.83
C ASN A 60 -14.45 -17.48 5.94
N ARG A 61 -14.02 -17.75 4.69
CA ARG A 61 -14.71 -18.73 3.84
C ARG A 61 -14.33 -20.15 4.24
N ARG A 62 -15.28 -20.82 4.90
CA ARG A 62 -15.17 -22.25 5.24
C ARG A 62 -15.09 -23.17 4.02
N ASP A 63 -15.65 -22.73 2.89
CA ASP A 63 -15.58 -23.43 1.60
C ASP A 63 -14.16 -23.69 1.06
N LEU A 64 -13.14 -22.93 1.52
CA LEU A 64 -11.76 -23.05 1.01
C LEU A 64 -10.77 -23.64 2.03
N LEU A 65 -11.07 -23.55 3.34
CA LEU A 65 -10.16 -23.99 4.42
C LEU A 65 -10.63 -25.23 5.22
N GLY A 66 -11.87 -25.70 5.03
CA GLY A 66 -12.39 -26.88 5.74
C GLY A 66 -12.38 -26.70 7.27
N ASP A 67 -11.76 -27.64 8.00
CA ASP A 67 -11.70 -27.66 9.48
C ASP A 67 -10.77 -26.61 10.11
N GLN A 68 -9.86 -26.00 9.33
CA GLN A 68 -8.89 -25.00 9.81
C GLN A 68 -9.44 -23.57 9.76
N THR A 69 -10.76 -23.43 9.77
CA THR A 69 -11.40 -22.12 9.64
C THR A 69 -11.15 -21.26 10.87
N ASN A 70 -11.00 -19.95 10.65
CA ASN A 70 -10.83 -19.00 11.74
C ASN A 70 -11.98 -19.15 12.74
N GLY A 71 -11.65 -19.67 13.93
CA GLY A 71 -12.60 -19.73 15.04
C GLY A 71 -13.04 -18.33 15.48
N PRO A 72 -14.06 -18.22 16.34
CA PRO A 72 -14.64 -16.93 16.74
C PRO A 72 -13.60 -15.95 17.32
N ILE A 73 -12.55 -16.46 17.98
CA ILE A 73 -11.44 -15.68 18.52
C ILE A 73 -10.58 -15.05 17.41
N VAL A 74 -10.26 -15.81 16.35
CA VAL A 74 -9.43 -15.32 15.24
C VAL A 74 -10.22 -14.35 14.38
N ASN A 75 -11.54 -14.53 14.24
CA ASN A 75 -12.40 -13.58 13.56
C ASN A 75 -12.52 -12.25 14.34
N LEU A 76 -12.57 -12.32 15.69
CA LEU A 76 -12.55 -11.14 16.54
C LEU A 76 -11.21 -10.39 16.45
N LEU A 77 -10.08 -11.10 16.51
CA LEU A 77 -8.75 -10.51 16.35
C LEU A 77 -8.54 -9.93 14.95
N GLY A 78 -8.98 -10.64 13.91
CA GLY A 78 -8.94 -10.15 12.53
C GLY A 78 -9.78 -8.89 12.37
N GLY A 79 -11.01 -8.88 12.90
CA GLY A 79 -11.89 -7.71 12.89
C GLY A 79 -11.28 -6.51 13.64
N LEU A 80 -10.67 -6.75 14.80
CA LEU A 80 -9.92 -5.73 15.55
C LEU A 80 -8.73 -5.18 14.75
N GLY A 81 -7.95 -6.06 14.12
CA GLY A 81 -6.83 -5.68 13.26
C GLY A 81 -7.27 -4.87 12.03
N PHE A 82 -8.40 -5.24 11.43
CA PHE A 82 -9.00 -4.50 10.32
C PHE A 82 -9.51 -3.13 10.74
N LEU A 83 -10.16 -3.02 11.91
CA LEU A 83 -10.58 -1.74 12.51
C LEU A 83 -9.37 -0.83 12.78
N LEU A 84 -8.28 -1.39 13.33
CA LEU A 84 -7.03 -0.66 13.55
C LEU A 84 -6.40 -0.18 12.24
N LEU A 85 -6.41 -1.02 11.19
CA LEU A 85 -5.95 -0.66 9.86
C LEU A 85 -6.78 0.48 9.26
N LEU A 86 -8.11 0.43 9.38
CA LEU A 86 -9.00 1.50 8.94
C LEU A 86 -8.74 2.81 9.70
N ALA A 87 -8.54 2.73 11.02
CA ALA A 87 -8.22 3.89 11.85
C ALA A 87 -6.87 4.51 11.47
N MET A 88 -5.83 3.69 11.25
CA MET A 88 -4.51 4.15 10.83
C MET A 88 -4.52 4.73 9.41
N ALA A 89 -5.26 4.09 8.49
CA ALA A 89 -5.42 4.59 7.13
C ALA A 89 -6.14 5.95 7.12
N GLY A 90 -7.25 6.07 7.87
CA GLY A 90 -7.97 7.32 8.05
C GLY A 90 -7.10 8.42 8.66
N TYR A 91 -6.37 8.12 9.74
CA TYR A 91 -5.47 9.08 10.37
C TYR A 91 -4.35 9.53 9.43
N THR A 92 -3.70 8.58 8.72
CA THR A 92 -2.62 8.89 7.78
C THR A 92 -3.13 9.74 6.62
N LEU A 93 -4.31 9.42 6.09
CA LEU A 93 -4.90 10.16 4.98
C LEU A 93 -5.28 11.58 5.41
N VAL A 94 -5.93 11.76 6.56
CA VAL A 94 -6.37 13.08 7.05
C VAL A 94 -5.20 13.93 7.53
N TYR A 95 -4.24 13.38 8.27
CA TYR A 95 -3.17 14.18 8.89
C TYR A 95 -1.90 14.28 8.06
N LYS A 96 -1.57 13.30 7.21
CA LYS A 96 -0.35 13.34 6.39
C LYS A 96 -0.63 13.61 4.92
N VAL A 97 -1.71 13.07 4.36
CA VAL A 97 -1.99 13.19 2.92
C VAL A 97 -2.73 14.49 2.59
N VAL A 98 -3.79 14.86 3.31
CA VAL A 98 -4.56 16.10 3.05
C VAL A 98 -3.70 17.37 3.11
N PRO A 99 -2.90 17.63 4.16
CA PRO A 99 -2.05 18.82 4.18
C PRO A 99 -0.91 18.76 3.15
N GLY A 100 -0.42 17.56 2.80
CA GLY A 100 0.56 17.36 1.71
C GLY A 100 -0.02 17.67 0.33
N ILE A 101 -1.31 17.37 0.12
CA ILE A 101 -2.07 17.71 -1.08
C ILE A 101 -2.41 19.21 -1.11
N GLN A 102 -2.80 19.82 0.02
CA GLN A 102 -3.08 21.26 0.08
C GLN A 102 -1.82 22.12 -0.13
N GLY A 103 -0.67 21.68 0.38
CA GLY A 103 0.64 22.29 0.08
C GLY A 103 1.07 22.16 -1.39
N LEU A 104 0.39 21.32 -2.18
CA LEU A 104 0.55 21.20 -3.63
C LEU A 104 -0.29 22.19 -4.41
N PHE A 105 -1.56 22.32 -4.00
CA PHE A 105 -2.54 23.13 -4.72
C PHE A 105 -2.56 24.60 -4.25
N GLY A 106 -1.96 24.92 -3.10
CA GLY A 106 -1.82 26.29 -2.58
C GLY A 106 -0.48 26.98 -2.91
N GLY A 107 0.38 26.34 -3.70
CA GLY A 107 1.66 26.90 -4.18
C GLY A 107 1.58 27.40 -5.63
N ALA A 108 0.50 28.10 -5.97
CA ALA A 108 0.40 28.94 -7.16
C ALA A 108 0.79 30.38 -6.79
#